data_AF-A0A2G2XJX2-F1
#
_entry.id   AF-A0A2G2XJX2-F1
#
_cell.length_a   1.000
_cell.length_b   1.000
_cell.length_c   1.000
_cell.angle_alpha   90.00
_cell.angle_beta   90.00
_cell.angle_gamma   90.00
#
_symmetry.space_group_name_H-M   'P 1'
#
loop_
_entity.id
_entity.type
_entity.pdbx_description
1 polymer ?
#
loop_
_entity_poly.entity_id
_entity_poly.type
_entity_poly.pdbx_seq_one_letter_code
_entity_poly.pdbx_strand_id
1 'polypeptide(L)'
;MDETIITSEAASGSSQLNFSSRIICRVCQKQFSQYTCPRCNTRYCSLPCYKSHSLRCTESFMKENVMAELQHLRPDEGSKQKMLDILKRLHSEDEADIMDEDDSLLSEETLQKVLSGNQISFEDLSAEEKKHFQRAVASGELSKLIKPWEPWWLKTSAKDISLGQDGTQLIHPLVREDTAVSSEDGIEVDPLHDIPLGPDSPLPSVSKLRASGPSPLLAVHLVDIIYSYCFTLRLYNGDWQSDPIGSATVLLSISSVLGQGGQPQTVLEALSHCMEQTCSPTFRHMGGLQFALGLINDTIALLHLGGPALVCLLCDLRKLIQLAEKDLKSEKPRKSKSSEIKTKLKSAERKIYFMMCWAHEQPREAWSSLAAIVEAEKNRLVDFIGSKTSIPEMKKVQNEGKPLIKEVE
;
A
#
# COMPACT_ATOMS: atom_id res chain seq x y z
N MET A 1 45.87 -22.36 -10.24
CA MET A 1 44.49 -22.84 -10.52
C MET A 1 43.62 -22.10 -9.54
N ASP A 2 43.26 -20.88 -9.91
CA ASP A 2 42.41 -20.01 -9.10
C ASP A 2 40.97 -20.22 -9.59
N GLU A 3 40.12 -20.77 -8.74
CA GLU A 3 38.69 -20.87 -9.00
C GLU A 3 38.01 -19.57 -8.58
N THR A 4 37.75 -18.74 -9.59
CA THR A 4 37.00 -17.50 -9.53
C THR A 4 35.56 -17.77 -9.09
N ILE A 5 35.16 -17.23 -7.94
CA ILE A 5 33.76 -17.23 -7.49
C ILE A 5 32.96 -16.31 -8.42
N ILE A 6 32.09 -16.92 -9.24
CA ILE A 6 31.16 -16.23 -10.12
C ILE A 6 29.98 -15.72 -9.27
N THR A 7 30.05 -14.46 -8.84
CA THR A 7 28.87 -13.71 -8.38
C THR A 7 28.07 -13.29 -9.60
N SER A 8 26.95 -13.96 -9.87
CA SER A 8 26.00 -13.53 -10.90
C SER A 8 25.15 -12.38 -10.35
N GLU A 9 25.57 -11.15 -10.67
CA GLU A 9 24.67 -10.00 -10.74
C GLU A 9 23.67 -10.24 -11.87
N ALA A 10 22.48 -10.73 -11.53
CA ALA A 10 21.38 -10.79 -12.47
C ALA A 10 20.79 -9.39 -12.63
N ALA A 11 21.10 -8.79 -13.78
CA ALA A 11 20.49 -7.58 -14.28
C ALA A 11 18.96 -7.66 -14.32
N SER A 12 18.34 -6.51 -14.04
CA SER A 12 16.93 -6.19 -14.20
C SER A 12 16.37 -6.69 -15.54
N GLY A 13 15.76 -7.88 -15.54
CA GLY A 13 15.03 -8.46 -16.66
C GLY A 13 13.54 -8.46 -16.35
N SER A 14 12.73 -7.88 -17.24
CA SER A 14 11.27 -7.85 -17.18
C SER A 14 10.71 -9.24 -16.85
N SER A 15 10.16 -9.38 -15.64
CA SER A 15 9.51 -10.63 -15.24
C SER A 15 8.19 -10.71 -15.99
N GLN A 16 8.09 -11.61 -16.96
CA GLN A 16 6.81 -12.04 -17.51
C GLN A 16 5.88 -12.40 -16.33
N LEU A 17 4.78 -11.65 -16.21
CA LEU A 17 3.87 -11.59 -15.07
C LEU A 17 3.05 -12.89 -14.96
N ASN A 18 3.64 -13.94 -14.40
CA ASN A 18 2.91 -15.15 -14.02
C ASN A 18 2.59 -15.12 -12.52
N PHE A 19 1.53 -14.39 -12.14
CA PHE A 19 0.98 -14.41 -10.78
C PHE A 19 0.69 -15.84 -10.30
N SER A 20 0.31 -16.74 -11.22
CA SER A 20 0.12 -18.20 -11.00
C SER A 20 1.35 -18.96 -10.48
N SER A 21 2.54 -18.35 -10.49
CA SER A 21 3.76 -18.92 -9.92
C SER A 21 4.13 -18.34 -8.56
N ARG A 22 3.57 -17.18 -8.18
CA ARG A 22 3.90 -16.48 -6.94
C ARG A 22 3.15 -17.10 -5.76
N ILE A 23 3.84 -17.20 -4.62
CA ILE A 23 3.30 -17.78 -3.39
C ILE A 23 3.35 -16.71 -2.31
N ILE A 24 2.32 -16.61 -1.47
CA ILE A 24 2.33 -15.67 -0.35
C ILE A 24 3.35 -16.09 0.71
N CYS A 25 4.00 -15.12 1.36
CA CYS A 25 4.83 -15.38 2.53
C CYS A 25 3.99 -16.08 3.61
N ARG A 26 4.39 -17.29 4.00
CA ARG A 26 3.65 -18.08 5.01
C ARG A 26 3.85 -17.59 6.44
N VAL A 27 4.76 -16.64 6.64
CA VAL A 27 5.09 -16.08 7.95
C VAL A 27 4.25 -14.85 8.23
N CYS A 28 4.26 -13.87 7.32
CA CYS A 28 3.54 -12.61 7.53
C CYS A 28 2.21 -12.53 6.79
N GLN A 29 1.97 -13.37 5.78
CA GLN A 29 0.79 -13.36 4.90
C GLN A 29 0.49 -12.01 4.23
N LYS A 30 1.44 -11.06 4.27
CA LYS A 30 1.29 -9.69 3.76
C LYS A 30 1.93 -9.46 2.40
N GLN A 31 3.05 -10.13 2.13
CA GLN A 31 3.84 -9.95 0.91
C GLN A 31 4.05 -11.27 0.19
N PHE A 32 4.34 -11.23 -1.11
CA PHE A 32 4.76 -12.42 -1.85
C PHE A 32 6.12 -12.92 -1.35
N SER A 33 6.29 -14.23 -1.30
CA SER A 33 7.54 -14.87 -0.91
C SER A 33 8.61 -14.64 -1.96
N GLN A 34 9.79 -14.22 -1.53
CA GLN A 34 10.98 -14.10 -2.39
C GLN A 34 11.94 -15.27 -2.17
N TYR A 35 11.84 -15.94 -1.03
CA TYR A 35 12.81 -16.93 -0.58
C TYR A 35 12.11 -18.20 -0.04
N THR A 36 12.88 -19.28 0.03
CA THR A 36 12.46 -20.58 0.59
C THR A 36 13.48 -21.02 1.62
N CYS A 37 13.03 -21.39 2.83
CA CYS A 37 13.93 -21.92 3.85
C CYS A 37 14.45 -23.29 3.39
N PRO A 38 15.78 -23.52 3.30
CA PRO A 38 16.33 -24.78 2.79
C PRO A 38 16.09 -25.96 3.75
N ARG A 39 15.76 -25.71 5.02
CA ARG A 39 15.54 -26.76 6.03
C ARG A 39 14.11 -27.27 6.09
N CYS A 40 13.15 -26.36 6.05
CA CYS A 40 11.73 -26.69 6.21
C CYS A 40 10.87 -26.34 4.99
N ASN A 41 11.47 -25.86 3.90
CA ASN A 41 10.81 -25.43 2.67
C ASN A 41 9.74 -24.35 2.84
N THR A 42 9.75 -23.64 3.98
CA THR A 42 8.80 -22.54 4.23
C THR A 42 9.14 -21.33 3.37
N ARG A 43 8.12 -20.80 2.67
CA ARG A 43 8.22 -19.63 1.81
C ARG A 43 8.10 -18.33 2.62
N TYR A 44 9.07 -17.42 2.48
CA TYR A 44 9.11 -16.15 3.21
C TYR A 44 9.50 -14.96 2.32
N CYS A 45 9.10 -13.74 2.71
CA CYS A 45 9.34 -12.54 1.90
C CYS A 45 10.65 -11.82 2.21
N SER A 46 11.19 -11.96 3.43
CA SER A 46 12.33 -11.15 3.88
C SER A 46 13.05 -11.76 5.08
N LEU A 47 14.24 -11.25 5.40
CA LEU A 47 15.03 -11.69 6.54
C LEU A 47 14.27 -11.63 7.89
N PRO A 48 13.47 -10.59 8.20
CA PRO A 48 12.63 -10.62 9.41
C PRO A 48 11.69 -11.83 9.46
N CYS A 49 11.05 -12.18 8.34
CA CYS A 49 10.22 -13.39 8.26
C CYS A 49 11.05 -14.68 8.36
N TYR A 50 12.28 -14.69 7.83
CA TYR A 50 13.20 -15.79 8.08
C TYR A 50 13.57 -15.90 9.56
N LYS A 51 13.79 -14.81 10.28
CA LYS A 51 14.13 -14.87 11.71
C LYS A 51 12.95 -15.34 12.57
N SER A 52 11.71 -15.06 12.17
CA SER A 52 10.52 -15.41 12.95
C SER A 52 9.80 -16.71 12.54
N HIS A 53 10.14 -17.33 11.40
CA HIS A 53 9.38 -18.51 10.92
C HIS A 53 9.54 -19.76 11.79
N SER A 54 10.74 -20.02 12.31
CA SER A 54 11.03 -21.21 13.10
C SER A 54 12.36 -21.06 13.84
N LEU A 55 12.29 -21.09 15.17
CA LEU A 55 13.48 -21.05 16.05
C LEU A 55 14.45 -22.19 15.73
N ARG A 56 13.96 -23.40 15.44
CA ARG A 56 14.82 -24.54 15.05
C ARG A 56 15.60 -24.29 13.76
N CYS A 57 14.97 -23.68 12.76
CA CYS A 57 15.64 -23.43 11.47
C CYS A 57 16.65 -22.29 11.57
N THR A 58 16.32 -21.24 12.32
CA THR A 58 17.19 -20.06 12.49
C THR A 58 18.35 -20.35 13.43
N GLU A 59 18.10 -20.98 14.59
CA GLU A 59 19.13 -21.35 15.55
C GLU A 59 20.13 -22.34 14.94
N SER A 60 19.65 -23.40 14.27
CA SER A 60 20.55 -24.37 13.64
C SER A 60 21.43 -23.74 12.57
N PHE A 61 20.88 -22.83 11.75
CA PHE A 61 21.65 -22.11 10.75
C PHE A 61 22.69 -21.17 11.39
N MET A 62 22.28 -20.37 12.39
CA MET A 62 23.18 -19.47 13.09
C MET A 62 24.29 -20.23 13.81
N LYS A 63 23.95 -21.33 14.48
CA LYS A 63 24.90 -22.20 15.17
C LYS A 63 25.91 -22.79 14.20
N GLU A 64 25.48 -23.34 13.07
CA GLU A 64 26.38 -23.89 12.05
C GLU A 64 27.31 -22.81 11.48
N ASN A 65 26.79 -21.61 11.19
CA ASN A 65 27.58 -20.49 10.69
C ASN A 65 28.62 -20.02 11.73
N VAL A 66 28.22 -19.87 12.99
CA VAL A 66 29.11 -19.49 14.10
C VAL A 66 30.16 -20.58 14.35
N MET A 67 29.77 -21.86 14.35
CA MET A 67 30.70 -22.97 14.52
C MET A 67 31.69 -23.08 13.37
N ALA A 68 31.27 -22.85 12.13
CA ALA A 68 32.16 -22.84 10.97
C ALA A 68 33.19 -21.69 11.08
N GLU A 69 32.75 -20.48 11.43
CA GLU A 69 33.66 -19.34 11.58
C GLU A 69 34.62 -19.51 12.77
N LEU A 70 34.13 -20.05 13.89
CA LEU A 70 34.95 -20.39 15.06
C LEU A 70 35.98 -21.50 14.77
N GLN A 71 35.71 -22.42 13.84
CA GLN A 71 36.70 -23.43 13.43
C GLN A 71 37.87 -22.82 12.65
N HIS A 72 37.65 -21.69 11.96
CA HIS A 72 38.71 -20.94 11.28
C HIS A 72 39.50 -20.02 12.21
N LEU A 73 38.93 -19.65 13.36
CA LEU A 73 39.57 -18.87 14.40
C LEU A 73 40.21 -19.81 15.44
N ARG A 74 41.53 -20.03 15.38
CA ARG A 74 42.25 -20.63 16.53
C ARG A 74 42.47 -19.55 17.60
N PRO A 75 41.79 -19.57 18.75
CA PRO A 75 41.97 -18.52 19.75
C PRO A 75 43.25 -18.78 20.54
N ASP A 76 44.08 -17.74 20.73
CA ASP A 76 45.06 -17.74 21.80
C ASP A 76 44.37 -17.51 23.16
N GLU A 77 45.00 -17.94 24.27
CA GLU A 77 44.43 -17.78 25.61
C GLU A 77 44.29 -16.30 26.05
N GLY A 78 45.09 -15.40 25.48
CA GLY A 78 44.99 -13.96 25.77
C GLY A 78 43.70 -13.32 25.22
N SER A 79 43.18 -13.84 24.10
CA SER A 79 41.98 -13.37 23.42
C SER A 79 40.71 -13.78 24.16
N LYS A 80 40.71 -14.97 24.77
CA LYS A 80 39.61 -15.45 25.63
C LYS A 80 39.47 -14.59 26.88
N GLN A 81 40.58 -14.24 27.52
CA GLN A 81 40.56 -13.41 28.72
C GLN A 81 40.00 -12.00 28.44
N LYS A 82 40.39 -11.40 27.30
CA LYS A 82 39.86 -10.09 26.86
C LYS A 82 38.38 -10.14 26.53
N MET A 83 37.89 -11.22 25.93
CA MET A 83 36.46 -11.39 25.61
C MET A 83 35.61 -11.52 26.88
N LEU A 84 36.11 -12.22 27.90
CA LEU A 84 35.47 -12.33 29.22
C LEU A 84 35.39 -10.97 29.94
N ASP A 85 36.43 -10.14 29.83
CA ASP A 85 36.42 -8.80 30.43
C ASP A 85 35.48 -7.82 29.70
N ILE A 86 35.26 -7.98 28.39
CA ILE A 86 34.28 -7.19 27.63
C ILE A 86 32.85 -7.58 28.01
N LEU A 87 32.56 -8.88 28.10
CA LEU A 87 31.23 -9.38 28.49
C LEU A 87 30.87 -8.98 29.92
N LYS A 88 31.83 -9.00 30.86
CA LYS A 88 31.62 -8.52 32.23
C LYS A 88 31.28 -7.04 32.31
N ARG A 89 31.88 -6.22 31.45
CA ARG A 89 31.67 -4.77 31.42
C ARG A 89 30.30 -4.41 30.87
N LEU A 90 29.86 -5.09 29.81
CA LEU A 90 28.54 -4.88 29.21
C LEU A 90 27.42 -5.23 30.20
N HIS A 91 27.58 -6.34 30.93
CA HIS A 91 26.62 -6.77 31.95
C HIS A 91 26.53 -5.81 33.14
N SER A 92 27.58 -5.00 33.39
CA SER A 92 27.56 -3.94 34.40
C SER A 92 27.05 -2.58 33.89
N GLU A 93 27.00 -2.38 32.57
CA GLU A 93 26.48 -1.15 31.95
C GLU A 93 24.95 -1.24 31.73
N ASP A 94 24.39 -2.43 31.47
CA ASP A 94 22.94 -2.65 31.29
C ASP A 94 22.10 -2.44 32.58
N GLU A 95 22.71 -2.45 33.77
CA GLU A 95 22.01 -2.18 35.04
C GLU A 95 21.89 -0.68 35.38
N ALA A 96 22.54 0.21 34.62
CA ALA A 96 22.63 1.64 34.94
C ALA A 96 21.70 2.56 34.11
N ASP A 97 21.04 2.05 33.06
CA ASP A 97 20.27 2.85 32.09
C ASP A 97 18.74 2.81 32.30
N ILE A 98 18.27 2.45 33.50
CA ILE A 98 16.85 2.56 33.89
C ILE A 98 16.70 3.69 34.90
N MET A 99 16.90 4.93 34.47
CA MET A 99 16.61 6.12 35.27
C MET A 99 15.71 7.09 34.49
N ASP A 100 14.47 7.20 34.97
CA ASP A 100 13.42 8.22 34.74
C ASP A 100 13.58 9.17 33.53
N GLU A 101 12.80 8.91 32.47
CA GLU A 101 12.50 9.89 31.41
C GLU A 101 11.25 10.68 31.89
N ASP A 102 11.48 11.93 32.29
CA ASP A 102 10.53 12.97 32.73
C ASP A 102 9.18 12.96 31.98
N ASP A 103 8.07 12.87 32.73
CA ASP A 103 6.70 12.59 32.26
C ASP A 103 5.96 13.86 31.77
N SER A 104 6.68 14.91 31.41
CA SER A 104 6.09 16.14 30.87
C SER A 104 5.85 16.00 29.36
N LEU A 105 4.59 15.67 29.01
CA LEU A 105 4.15 15.34 27.65
C LEU A 105 4.22 16.51 26.65
N LEU A 106 4.22 17.76 27.12
CA LEU A 106 4.28 18.98 26.30
C LEU A 106 5.00 20.10 27.06
N SER A 107 5.77 20.92 26.35
CA SER A 107 6.40 22.13 26.86
C SER A 107 5.36 23.21 27.17
N GLU A 108 5.68 24.10 28.12
CA GLU A 108 4.80 25.19 28.56
C GLU A 108 4.47 26.16 27.41
N GLU A 109 5.41 26.37 26.48
CA GLU A 109 5.20 27.18 25.27
C GLU A 109 4.17 26.56 24.31
N THR A 110 4.23 25.25 24.10
CA THR A 110 3.27 24.52 23.26
C THR A 110 1.89 24.52 23.91
N LEU A 111 1.80 24.32 25.23
CA LEU A 111 0.55 24.38 25.98
C LEU A 111 -0.12 25.77 25.90
N GLN A 112 0.66 26.85 26.04
CA GLN A 112 0.12 28.21 25.92
C GLN A 112 -0.41 28.51 24.51
N LYS A 113 0.24 28.00 23.45
CA LYS A 113 -0.23 28.13 22.07
C LYS A 113 -1.53 27.36 21.80
N VAL A 114 -1.68 26.16 22.37
CA VAL A 114 -2.96 25.42 22.29
C VAL A 114 -4.06 26.21 22.99
N LEU A 115 -3.78 26.71 24.21
CA LEU A 115 -4.75 27.44 25.02
C LEU A 115 -5.14 28.80 24.41
N SER A 116 -4.28 29.41 23.60
CA SER A 116 -4.60 30.62 22.85
C SER A 116 -5.43 30.36 21.58
N GLY A 117 -5.75 29.10 21.28
CA GLY A 117 -6.54 28.71 20.12
C GLY A 117 -5.75 28.69 18.79
N ASN A 118 -4.42 28.68 18.85
CA ASN A 118 -3.59 28.62 17.65
C ASN A 118 -3.49 27.18 17.14
N GLN A 119 -3.54 27.01 15.82
CA GLN A 119 -3.26 25.72 15.19
C GLN A 119 -1.76 25.42 15.30
N ILE A 120 -1.41 24.28 15.89
CA ILE A 120 -0.02 23.85 16.07
C ILE A 120 0.36 22.92 14.93
N SER A 121 1.45 23.25 14.24
CA SER A 121 2.04 22.40 13.22
C SER A 121 3.09 21.46 13.81
N PHE A 122 3.44 20.38 13.11
CA PHE A 122 4.50 19.49 13.55
C PHE A 122 5.83 20.24 13.70
N GLU A 123 6.05 21.28 12.90
CA GLU A 123 7.23 22.11 12.90
C GLU A 123 7.39 22.92 14.20
N ASP A 124 6.28 23.29 14.84
CA ASP A 124 6.23 24.11 16.07
C ASP A 124 6.66 23.35 17.33
N LEU A 125 6.74 22.02 17.26
CA LEU A 125 7.09 21.15 18.38
C LEU A 125 8.60 21.13 18.66
N SER A 126 8.97 20.97 19.93
CA SER A 126 10.35 20.74 20.37
C SER A 126 10.90 19.41 19.82
N ALA A 127 12.21 19.19 19.91
CA ALA A 127 12.81 17.94 19.47
C ALA A 127 12.32 16.74 20.31
N GLU A 128 12.12 16.94 21.62
CA GLU A 128 11.60 15.94 22.55
C GLU A 128 10.13 15.63 22.24
N GLU A 129 9.30 16.65 22.03
CA GLU A 129 7.88 16.50 21.67
C GLU A 129 7.73 15.77 20.32
N LYS A 130 8.55 16.11 19.32
CA LYS A 130 8.59 15.40 18.03
C LYS A 130 8.92 13.93 18.21
N LYS A 131 9.91 13.60 19.04
CA LYS A 131 10.31 12.21 19.34
C LYS A 131 9.18 11.48 20.06
N HIS A 132 8.53 12.12 21.03
CA HIS A 132 7.39 11.54 21.74
C HIS A 132 6.21 11.29 20.80
N PHE A 133 5.84 12.27 19.98
CA PHE A 133 4.81 12.13 18.95
C PHE A 133 5.12 10.97 17.99
N GLN A 134 6.35 10.90 17.46
CA GLN A 134 6.78 9.80 16.59
C GLN A 134 6.70 8.43 17.30
N ARG A 135 7.05 8.37 18.59
CA ARG A 135 6.93 7.16 19.41
C ARG A 135 5.47 6.75 19.59
N ALA A 136 4.57 7.69 19.87
CA ALA A 136 3.13 7.46 19.99
C ALA A 136 2.47 7.05 18.65
N VAL A 137 2.93 7.62 17.53
CA VAL A 137 2.55 7.19 16.18
C VAL A 137 3.02 5.75 15.94
N ALA A 138 4.27 5.43 16.26
CA ALA A 138 4.84 4.11 16.05
C ALA A 138 4.24 3.02 16.97
N SER A 139 3.87 3.38 18.20
CA SER A 139 3.17 2.50 19.14
C SER A 139 1.71 2.26 18.76
N GLY A 140 1.15 3.11 17.89
CA GLY A 140 -0.26 3.07 17.48
C GLY A 140 -1.21 3.65 18.52
N GLU A 141 -0.71 4.34 19.54
CA GLU A 141 -1.53 4.99 20.58
C GLU A 141 -2.51 6.00 19.98
N LEU A 142 -2.03 6.79 19.01
CA LEU A 142 -2.82 7.81 18.33
C LEU A 142 -3.87 7.23 17.37
N SER A 143 -3.84 5.93 17.08
CA SER A 143 -4.78 5.30 16.12
C SER A 143 -6.24 5.44 16.54
N LYS A 144 -6.51 5.50 17.85
CA LYS A 144 -7.87 5.66 18.40
C LYS A 144 -8.46 7.05 18.20
N LEU A 145 -7.60 8.04 17.97
CA LEU A 145 -8.00 9.44 17.79
C LEU A 145 -8.36 9.74 16.33
N ILE A 146 -7.95 8.88 15.40
CA ILE A 146 -8.21 9.03 13.97
C ILE A 146 -9.50 8.29 13.63
N LYS A 147 -10.52 9.02 13.17
CA LYS A 147 -11.74 8.42 12.61
C LYS A 147 -11.42 7.81 11.24
N PRO A 148 -11.64 6.50 11.03
CA PRO A 148 -11.48 5.90 9.71
C PRO A 148 -12.44 6.52 8.71
N TRP A 149 -11.91 6.89 7.55
CA TRP A 149 -12.71 7.38 6.43
C TRP A 149 -13.53 6.23 5.85
N GLU A 150 -14.81 6.50 5.65
CA GLU A 150 -15.70 5.62 4.92
C GLU A 150 -15.65 5.98 3.44
N PRO A 151 -15.24 5.05 2.57
CA PRO A 151 -15.18 5.32 1.15
C PRO A 151 -16.50 5.75 0.58
N TRP A 152 -16.49 6.84 -0.20
CA TRP A 152 -17.70 7.43 -0.75
C TRP A 152 -18.51 6.43 -1.58
N TRP A 153 -17.84 5.50 -2.27
CA TRP A 153 -18.49 4.47 -3.10
C TRP A 153 -19.24 3.39 -2.31
N LEU A 154 -19.07 3.32 -0.99
CA LEU A 154 -19.85 2.44 -0.12
C LEU A 154 -21.10 3.11 0.45
N LYS A 155 -21.21 4.44 0.33
CA LYS A 155 -22.34 5.21 0.83
C LYS A 155 -23.58 5.00 -0.02
N THR A 156 -24.75 5.08 0.60
CA THR A 156 -26.03 4.98 -0.11
C THR A 156 -26.22 6.11 -1.12
N SER A 157 -25.74 7.32 -0.79
CA SER A 157 -25.77 8.50 -1.66
C SER A 157 -25.00 8.32 -2.96
N ALA A 158 -24.04 7.39 -3.03
CA ALA A 158 -23.31 7.11 -4.27
C ALA A 158 -24.20 6.46 -5.35
N LYS A 159 -25.33 5.85 -4.96
CA LYS A 159 -26.30 5.26 -5.90
C LYS A 159 -27.13 6.33 -6.62
N ASP A 160 -27.20 7.53 -6.06
CA ASP A 160 -27.99 8.65 -6.58
C ASP A 160 -27.18 9.54 -7.54
N ILE A 161 -25.91 9.18 -7.80
CA ILE A 161 -25.04 9.91 -8.72
C ILE A 161 -25.63 9.85 -10.13
N SER A 162 -25.91 11.02 -10.69
CA SER A 162 -26.43 11.19 -12.04
C SER A 162 -25.73 12.34 -12.76
N LEU A 163 -25.54 12.16 -14.06
CA LEU A 163 -24.94 13.16 -14.96
C LEU A 163 -25.94 13.53 -16.06
N GLY A 164 -25.78 14.74 -16.59
CA GLY A 164 -26.48 15.18 -17.78
C GLY A 164 -26.12 14.32 -18.99
N GLN A 165 -26.91 14.43 -20.06
CA GLN A 165 -26.64 13.71 -21.31
C GLN A 165 -25.27 14.06 -21.90
N ASP A 166 -24.81 15.27 -21.64
CA ASP A 166 -23.52 15.81 -22.03
C ASP A 166 -22.38 15.51 -21.04
N GLY A 167 -22.67 14.77 -19.96
CA GLY A 167 -21.70 14.39 -18.93
C GLY A 167 -21.47 15.43 -17.84
N THR A 168 -22.22 16.54 -17.84
CA THR A 168 -22.14 17.57 -16.80
C THR A 168 -22.81 17.13 -15.50
N GLN A 169 -22.32 17.62 -14.36
CA GLN A 169 -22.93 17.35 -13.07
C GLN A 169 -24.30 18.06 -12.92
N LEU A 170 -25.36 17.30 -12.61
CA LEU A 170 -26.71 17.84 -12.45
C LEU A 170 -26.98 18.42 -11.05
N ILE A 171 -26.27 17.93 -10.03
CA ILE A 171 -26.46 18.32 -8.63
C ILE A 171 -25.22 19.07 -8.15
N HIS A 172 -25.35 20.37 -7.90
CA HIS A 172 -24.33 21.15 -7.19
C HIS A 172 -24.71 21.20 -5.70
N PRO A 173 -23.79 20.90 -4.77
CA PRO A 173 -23.99 21.28 -3.38
C PRO A 173 -24.23 22.79 -3.33
N LEU A 174 -25.36 23.21 -2.77
CA LEU A 174 -25.60 24.63 -2.51
C LEU A 174 -24.57 25.06 -1.48
N VAL A 175 -23.58 25.86 -1.89
CA VAL A 175 -22.71 26.57 -0.97
C VAL A 175 -23.64 27.46 -0.13
N ARG A 176 -23.89 27.07 1.12
CA ARG A 176 -24.52 27.97 2.08
C ARG A 176 -23.47 29.03 2.41
N GLU A 177 -23.54 30.18 1.75
CA GLU A 177 -22.89 31.39 2.24
C GLU A 177 -23.40 31.63 3.67
N ASP A 178 -22.46 31.59 4.61
CA ASP A 178 -22.50 32.07 5.99
C ASP A 178 -23.87 32.47 6.54
N THR A 179 -24.49 31.55 7.28
CA THR A 179 -25.36 31.95 8.39
C THR A 179 -24.83 31.33 9.66
N ALA A 180 -24.11 32.15 10.43
CA ALA A 180 -23.77 31.89 11.80
C ALA A 180 -25.05 31.64 12.61
N VAL A 181 -25.41 30.37 12.78
CA VAL A 181 -26.29 29.94 13.86
C VAL A 181 -25.61 28.78 14.54
N SER A 182 -24.94 29.13 15.64
CA SER A 182 -24.46 28.22 16.68
C SER A 182 -25.59 27.29 17.10
N SER A 183 -25.43 26.01 16.79
CA SER A 183 -26.08 24.93 17.53
C SER A 183 -25.00 23.90 17.86
N GLU A 184 -24.58 23.93 19.11
CA GLU A 184 -23.80 22.89 19.76
C GLU A 184 -24.71 21.66 19.93
N ASP A 185 -24.72 20.78 18.93
CA ASP A 185 -24.81 19.33 19.08
C ASP A 185 -25.05 18.69 17.71
N GLY A 186 -24.12 17.81 17.30
CA GLY A 186 -24.23 17.02 16.08
C GLY A 186 -23.84 17.77 14.81
N ILE A 187 -22.56 17.66 14.41
CA ILE A 187 -22.16 17.95 13.03
C ILE A 187 -22.83 16.89 12.15
N GLU A 188 -24.04 17.15 11.67
CA GLU A 188 -24.58 16.50 10.49
C GLU A 188 -23.74 16.97 9.30
N VAL A 189 -22.65 16.24 9.04
CA VAL A 189 -21.86 16.39 7.82
C VAL A 189 -22.80 16.08 6.66
N ASP A 190 -23.09 17.11 5.85
CA ASP A 190 -23.92 17.00 4.66
C ASP A 190 -23.44 15.83 3.77
N PRO A 191 -24.28 14.79 3.52
CA PRO A 191 -23.89 13.57 2.80
C PRO A 191 -23.34 13.79 1.38
N LEU A 192 -23.57 14.98 0.82
CA LEU A 192 -23.14 15.37 -0.53
C LEU A 192 -21.69 15.88 -0.60
N HIS A 193 -21.09 16.29 0.51
CA HIS A 193 -19.71 16.81 0.51
C HIS A 193 -18.65 15.70 0.35
N ASP A 194 -19.02 14.45 0.59
CA ASP A 194 -18.09 13.32 0.54
C ASP A 194 -17.97 12.66 -0.84
N ILE A 195 -18.88 12.95 -1.77
CA ILE A 195 -18.86 12.39 -3.12
C ILE A 195 -18.05 13.32 -4.03
N PRO A 196 -17.10 12.79 -4.82
CA PRO A 196 -16.34 13.60 -5.75
C PRO A 196 -17.26 14.25 -6.79
N LEU A 197 -17.06 15.55 -6.99
CA LEU A 197 -17.78 16.33 -8.00
C LEU A 197 -17.44 15.84 -9.41
N GLY A 198 -18.46 15.78 -10.25
CA GLY A 198 -18.36 15.44 -11.68
C GLY A 198 -17.78 16.59 -12.52
N PRO A 199 -17.83 16.47 -13.85
CA PRO A 199 -17.36 17.51 -14.76
C PRO A 199 -18.26 18.75 -14.75
N ASP A 200 -17.64 19.93 -14.65
CA ASP A 200 -18.33 21.23 -14.79
C ASP A 200 -18.65 21.60 -16.25
N SER A 201 -18.08 20.85 -17.20
CA SER A 201 -18.19 21.13 -18.63
C SER A 201 -18.55 19.86 -19.42
N PRO A 202 -19.26 20.00 -20.56
CA PRO A 202 -19.64 18.89 -21.41
C PRO A 202 -18.44 18.03 -21.83
N LEU A 203 -18.59 16.72 -21.72
CA LEU A 203 -17.58 15.77 -22.18
C LEU A 203 -17.65 15.64 -23.71
N PRO A 204 -16.55 15.90 -24.43
CA PRO A 204 -16.52 15.74 -25.88
C PRO A 204 -16.55 14.26 -26.26
N SER A 205 -17.04 13.97 -27.47
CA SER A 205 -16.97 12.61 -28.00
C SER A 205 -15.53 12.14 -28.20
N VAL A 206 -15.25 10.85 -27.93
CA VAL A 206 -13.93 10.23 -28.08
C VAL A 206 -13.41 10.34 -29.51
N SER A 207 -14.31 10.29 -30.50
CA SER A 207 -13.99 10.47 -31.93
C SER A 207 -13.33 11.82 -32.23
N LYS A 208 -13.66 12.88 -31.46
CA LYS A 208 -13.04 14.20 -31.58
C LYS A 208 -11.66 14.28 -30.95
N LEU A 209 -11.37 13.40 -29.98
CA LEU A 209 -10.08 13.34 -29.28
C LEU A 209 -9.06 12.48 -30.03
N ARG A 210 -9.52 11.45 -30.75
CA ARG A 210 -8.65 10.57 -31.51
C ARG A 210 -9.32 10.12 -32.81
N ALA A 211 -8.66 10.38 -33.93
CA ALA A 211 -9.13 9.98 -35.25
C ALA A 211 -9.15 8.44 -35.44
N SER A 212 -8.17 7.74 -34.85
CA SER A 212 -8.19 6.28 -34.75
C SER A 212 -9.16 5.84 -33.66
N GLY A 213 -10.07 4.92 -33.96
CA GLY A 213 -11.06 4.40 -32.99
C GLY A 213 -10.41 3.87 -31.70
N PRO A 214 -11.11 3.90 -30.55
CA PRO A 214 -10.57 3.58 -29.23
C PRO A 214 -9.98 2.16 -29.15
N SER A 215 -9.00 1.95 -28.26
CA SER A 215 -8.43 0.62 -28.04
C SER A 215 -9.49 -0.30 -27.40
N PRO A 216 -9.58 -1.59 -27.80
CA PRO A 216 -10.47 -2.53 -27.13
C PRO A 216 -10.06 -2.83 -25.69
N LEU A 217 -8.83 -2.48 -25.28
CA LEU A 217 -8.29 -2.74 -23.94
C LEU A 217 -8.64 -1.66 -22.90
N LEU A 218 -9.39 -0.62 -23.27
CA LEU A 218 -9.69 0.49 -22.35
C LEU A 218 -10.46 0.04 -21.10
N ALA A 219 -11.35 -0.95 -21.23
CA ALA A 219 -12.05 -1.55 -20.09
C ALA A 219 -11.06 -2.20 -19.09
N VAL A 220 -10.04 -2.91 -19.59
CA VAL A 220 -8.99 -3.53 -18.76
C VAL A 220 -8.14 -2.45 -18.10
N HIS A 221 -7.77 -1.41 -18.86
CA HIS A 221 -6.99 -0.29 -18.34
C HIS A 221 -7.75 0.48 -17.24
N LEU A 222 -9.08 0.59 -17.37
CA LEU A 222 -9.92 1.22 -16.37
C LEU A 222 -9.89 0.46 -15.03
N VAL A 223 -9.82 -0.87 -15.04
CA VAL A 223 -9.69 -1.68 -13.80
C VAL A 223 -8.42 -1.33 -13.03
N ASP A 224 -7.27 -1.22 -13.70
CA ASP A 224 -6.00 -0.78 -13.11
C ASP A 224 -6.13 0.63 -12.49
N ILE A 225 -6.78 1.56 -13.21
CA ILE A 225 -6.98 2.94 -12.77
C ILE A 225 -7.89 3.00 -11.54
N ILE A 226 -9.02 2.28 -11.55
CA ILE A 226 -9.96 2.24 -10.42
C ILE A 226 -9.27 1.65 -9.19
N TYR A 227 -8.60 0.50 -9.33
CA TYR A 227 -7.87 -0.12 -8.22
C TYR A 227 -6.86 0.86 -7.62
N SER A 228 -6.08 1.52 -8.47
CA SER A 228 -5.03 2.44 -8.05
C SER A 228 -5.61 3.68 -7.35
N TYR A 229 -6.78 4.17 -7.80
CA TYR A 229 -7.51 5.24 -7.11
C TYR A 229 -7.98 4.80 -5.72
N CYS A 230 -8.63 3.62 -5.63
CA CYS A 230 -9.08 3.08 -4.35
C CYS A 230 -7.91 2.91 -3.37
N PHE A 231 -6.77 2.41 -3.86
CA PHE A 231 -5.54 2.28 -3.07
C PHE A 231 -5.12 3.63 -2.51
N THR A 232 -4.99 4.64 -3.37
CA THR A 232 -4.53 5.97 -2.96
C THR A 232 -5.47 6.60 -1.94
N LEU A 233 -6.79 6.58 -2.17
CA LEU A 233 -7.73 7.17 -1.23
C LEU A 233 -7.75 6.46 0.12
N ARG A 234 -7.62 5.12 0.14
CA ARG A 234 -7.51 4.37 1.40
C ARG A 234 -6.20 4.66 2.14
N LEU A 235 -5.09 4.82 1.44
CA LEU A 235 -3.82 5.19 2.05
C LEU A 235 -3.90 6.57 2.71
N TYR A 236 -4.57 7.52 2.07
CA TYR A 236 -4.72 8.89 2.54
C TYR A 236 -5.96 9.14 3.39
N ASN A 237 -6.68 8.09 3.80
CA ASN A 237 -7.91 8.19 4.59
C ASN A 237 -8.92 9.21 3.98
N GLY A 238 -9.06 9.20 2.66
CA GLY A 238 -9.92 10.11 1.89
C GLY A 238 -9.31 11.48 1.58
N ASP A 239 -8.30 11.93 2.31
CA ASP A 239 -7.70 13.26 2.17
C ASP A 239 -6.38 13.21 1.37
N TRP A 240 -6.50 12.98 0.07
CA TRP A 240 -5.35 13.00 -0.84
C TRP A 240 -4.76 14.41 -1.06
N GLN A 241 -5.50 15.46 -0.66
CA GLN A 241 -5.14 16.87 -0.85
C GLN A 241 -4.12 17.35 0.18
N SER A 242 -4.04 16.69 1.33
CA SER A 242 -3.03 16.92 2.37
C SER A 242 -1.58 16.81 1.85
N ASP A 243 -1.34 15.93 0.87
CA ASP A 243 -0.04 15.75 0.20
C ASP A 243 -0.27 15.37 -1.28
N PRO A 244 -0.49 16.37 -2.15
CA PRO A 244 -0.83 16.12 -3.55
C PRO A 244 0.30 15.44 -4.34
N ILE A 245 1.55 15.79 -4.05
CA ILE A 245 2.72 15.21 -4.74
C ILE A 245 2.90 13.74 -4.31
N GLY A 246 2.81 13.44 -3.02
CA GLY A 246 2.91 12.07 -2.54
C GLY A 246 1.73 11.21 -2.98
N SER A 247 0.49 11.73 -2.95
CA SER A 247 -0.69 10.97 -3.38
C SER A 247 -0.64 10.66 -4.88
N ALA A 248 -0.19 11.59 -5.71
CA ALA A 248 0.06 11.34 -7.13
C ALA A 248 1.21 10.33 -7.35
N THR A 249 2.28 10.42 -6.56
CA THR A 249 3.41 9.48 -6.63
C THR A 249 2.97 8.05 -6.28
N VAL A 250 2.15 7.89 -5.25
CA VAL A 250 1.55 6.62 -4.86
C VAL A 250 0.69 6.07 -5.99
N LEU A 251 -0.25 6.87 -6.52
CA LEU A 251 -1.12 6.48 -7.62
C LEU A 251 -0.31 5.94 -8.82
N LEU A 252 0.74 6.66 -9.21
CA LEU A 252 1.62 6.25 -10.31
C LEU A 252 2.47 5.01 -9.96
N SER A 253 2.80 4.78 -8.68
CA SER A 253 3.54 3.59 -8.28
C SER A 253 2.70 2.31 -8.37
N ILE A 254 1.40 2.40 -8.08
CA ILE A 254 0.48 1.25 -8.12
C ILE A 254 -0.01 0.95 -9.54
N SER A 255 -0.27 1.98 -10.33
CA SER A 255 -0.87 1.85 -11.68
C SER A 255 0.16 1.50 -12.75
N SER A 256 -0.04 0.36 -13.43
CA SER A 256 0.71 0.02 -14.65
C SER A 256 0.40 0.99 -15.78
N VAL A 257 -0.85 1.37 -15.92
CA VAL A 257 -1.37 2.17 -17.05
C VAL A 257 -0.91 3.61 -16.95
N LEU A 258 -1.00 4.23 -15.76
CA LEU A 258 -0.68 5.64 -15.55
C LEU A 258 0.82 5.83 -15.27
N GLY A 259 1.43 4.95 -14.47
CA GLY A 259 2.80 5.11 -14.00
C GLY A 259 3.88 4.56 -14.92
N GLN A 260 3.73 3.32 -15.37
CA GLN A 260 4.74 2.63 -16.19
C GLN A 260 4.41 2.65 -17.70
N GLY A 261 3.22 3.13 -18.07
CA GLY A 261 2.77 3.10 -19.47
C GLY A 261 2.48 1.70 -19.99
N GLY A 262 2.20 0.75 -19.08
CA GLY A 262 1.79 -0.60 -19.40
C GLY A 262 0.47 -0.65 -20.19
N GLN A 263 0.27 -1.77 -20.87
CA GLN A 263 -0.93 -2.06 -21.66
C GLN A 263 -1.45 -3.45 -21.29
N PRO A 264 -1.98 -3.62 -20.05
CA PRO A 264 -2.50 -4.90 -19.62
C PRO A 264 -3.60 -5.37 -20.58
N GLN A 265 -3.49 -6.62 -21.03
CA GLN A 265 -4.39 -7.20 -22.02
C GLN A 265 -5.57 -7.92 -21.38
N THR A 266 -5.44 -8.29 -20.11
CA THR A 266 -6.48 -9.00 -19.35
C THR A 266 -6.71 -8.36 -17.98
N VAL A 267 -7.93 -8.54 -17.44
CA VAL A 267 -8.28 -8.09 -16.09
C VAL A 267 -7.36 -8.73 -15.04
N LEU A 268 -7.04 -10.03 -15.21
CA LEU A 268 -6.11 -10.73 -14.32
C LEU A 268 -4.72 -10.08 -14.32
N GLU A 269 -4.19 -9.69 -15.48
CA GLU A 269 -2.89 -9.01 -15.59
C GLU A 269 -2.91 -7.64 -14.88
N ALA A 270 -3.94 -6.84 -15.12
CA ALA A 270 -4.13 -5.53 -14.47
C ALA A 270 -4.17 -5.68 -12.93
N LEU A 271 -5.02 -6.57 -12.42
CA LEU A 271 -5.15 -6.82 -10.99
C LEU A 271 -3.85 -7.39 -10.39
N SER A 272 -3.21 -8.35 -11.08
CA SER A 272 -1.97 -8.96 -10.61
C SER A 272 -0.86 -7.93 -10.40
N HIS A 273 -0.68 -7.01 -11.36
CA HIS A 273 0.30 -5.94 -11.23
C HIS A 273 0.00 -5.04 -10.03
N CYS A 274 -1.23 -4.54 -9.90
CA CYS A 274 -1.61 -3.67 -8.79
C CYS A 274 -1.49 -4.37 -7.42
N MET A 275 -1.86 -5.65 -7.34
CA MET A 275 -1.70 -6.47 -6.14
C MET A 275 -0.23 -6.69 -5.79
N GLU A 276 0.65 -6.90 -6.78
CA GLU A 276 2.09 -7.02 -6.56
C GLU A 276 2.67 -5.73 -5.96
N GLN A 277 2.26 -4.56 -6.47
CA GLN A 277 2.67 -3.28 -5.88
C GLN A 277 2.11 -3.11 -4.47
N THR A 278 0.84 -3.44 -4.25
CA THR A 278 0.19 -3.39 -2.92
C THR A 278 0.88 -4.30 -1.90
N CYS A 279 1.30 -5.48 -2.32
CA CYS A 279 1.99 -6.47 -1.48
C CYS A 279 3.52 -6.30 -1.49
N SER A 280 4.03 -5.16 -1.97
CA SER A 280 5.46 -4.86 -1.96
C SER A 280 5.96 -4.50 -0.56
N PRO A 281 7.29 -4.51 -0.32
CA PRO A 281 7.86 -4.08 0.94
C PRO A 281 7.47 -2.66 1.35
N THR A 282 7.25 -1.77 0.37
CA THR A 282 6.85 -0.36 0.56
C THR A 282 5.52 -0.26 1.29
N PHE A 283 4.52 -1.05 0.87
CA PHE A 283 3.15 -0.97 1.38
C PHE A 283 2.78 -2.14 2.31
N ARG A 284 3.77 -2.93 2.76
CA ARG A 284 3.55 -4.11 3.63
C ARG A 284 2.78 -3.82 4.92
N HIS A 285 2.83 -2.58 5.42
CA HIS A 285 2.20 -2.17 6.66
C HIS A 285 0.69 -1.92 6.49
N MET A 286 0.22 -1.78 5.25
CA MET A 286 -1.18 -1.46 4.90
C MET A 286 -2.15 -2.65 5.00
N GLY A 287 -1.70 -3.82 5.46
CA GLY A 287 -2.53 -5.03 5.56
C GLY A 287 -2.26 -6.07 4.46
N GLY A 288 -1.39 -5.76 3.49
CA GLY A 288 -0.88 -6.73 2.53
C GLY A 288 -1.97 -7.36 1.65
N LEU A 289 -1.98 -8.69 1.55
CA LEU A 289 -2.88 -9.40 0.64
C LEU A 289 -4.37 -9.19 0.95
N GLN A 290 -4.77 -9.16 2.23
CA GLN A 290 -6.17 -8.94 2.58
C GLN A 290 -6.63 -7.53 2.19
N PHE A 291 -5.74 -6.54 2.36
CA PHE A 291 -5.97 -5.19 1.87
C PHE A 291 -6.09 -5.16 0.35
N ALA A 292 -5.21 -5.86 -0.36
CA ALA A 292 -5.27 -5.98 -1.82
C ALA A 292 -6.59 -6.59 -2.31
N LEU A 293 -7.08 -7.67 -1.67
CA LEU A 293 -8.39 -8.26 -1.98
C LEU A 293 -9.56 -7.31 -1.67
N GLY A 294 -9.44 -6.52 -0.59
CA GLY A 294 -10.38 -5.45 -0.26
C GLY A 294 -10.49 -4.40 -1.38
N LEU A 295 -9.35 -4.00 -1.95
CA LEU A 295 -9.31 -3.04 -3.08
C LEU A 295 -9.94 -3.60 -4.37
N ILE A 296 -9.88 -4.91 -4.59
CA ILE A 296 -10.63 -5.54 -5.68
C ILE A 296 -12.15 -5.43 -5.40
N ASN A 297 -12.59 -5.62 -4.16
CA ASN A 297 -14.00 -5.42 -3.81
C ASN A 297 -14.44 -3.97 -4.00
N ASP A 298 -13.59 -2.99 -3.68
CA ASP A 298 -13.88 -1.57 -3.95
C ASP A 298 -14.00 -1.30 -5.45
N THR A 299 -13.11 -1.90 -6.25
CA THR A 299 -13.16 -1.82 -7.71
C THR A 299 -14.48 -2.38 -8.24
N ILE A 300 -14.93 -3.53 -7.72
CA ILE A 300 -16.22 -4.12 -8.06
C ILE A 300 -17.38 -3.22 -7.62
N ALA A 301 -17.32 -2.62 -6.43
CA ALA A 301 -18.36 -1.73 -5.93
C ALA A 301 -18.54 -0.50 -6.84
N LEU A 302 -17.43 0.14 -7.24
CA LEU A 302 -17.45 1.28 -8.17
C LEU A 302 -17.99 0.92 -9.55
N LEU A 303 -17.64 -0.25 -10.08
CA LEU A 303 -18.19 -0.73 -11.35
C LEU A 303 -19.71 -0.95 -11.28
N HIS A 304 -20.23 -1.42 -10.14
CA HIS A 304 -21.67 -1.57 -9.93
C HIS A 304 -22.43 -0.24 -9.79
N LEU A 305 -21.77 0.84 -9.36
CA LEU A 305 -22.36 2.18 -9.37
C LEU A 305 -22.54 2.74 -10.79
N GLY A 306 -21.76 2.25 -11.76
CA GLY A 306 -21.92 2.52 -13.18
C GLY A 306 -21.28 3.84 -13.66
N GLY A 307 -21.59 4.20 -14.91
CA GLY A 307 -20.92 5.27 -15.66
C GLY A 307 -20.80 6.61 -14.92
N PRO A 308 -21.87 7.16 -14.34
CA PRO A 308 -21.81 8.43 -13.60
C PRO A 308 -20.76 8.45 -12.49
N ALA A 309 -20.73 7.41 -11.65
CA ALA A 309 -19.76 7.29 -10.57
C ALA A 309 -18.32 7.14 -11.08
N LEU A 310 -18.14 6.38 -12.16
CA LEU A 310 -16.83 6.22 -12.81
C LEU A 310 -16.31 7.54 -13.40
N VAL A 311 -17.19 8.35 -13.97
CA VAL A 311 -16.85 9.69 -14.47
C VAL A 311 -16.48 10.63 -13.32
N CYS A 312 -17.22 10.62 -12.20
CA CYS A 312 -16.86 11.37 -10.99
C CYS A 312 -15.48 10.96 -10.43
N LEU A 313 -15.21 9.65 -10.34
CA LEU A 313 -13.90 9.11 -9.94
C LEU A 313 -12.77 9.61 -10.85
N LEU A 314 -12.99 9.57 -12.18
CA LEU A 314 -11.98 10.01 -13.14
C LEU A 314 -11.78 11.53 -13.09
N CYS A 315 -12.83 12.29 -12.77
CA CYS A 315 -12.73 13.73 -12.52
C CYS A 315 -11.91 14.03 -11.26
N ASP A 316 -12.14 13.30 -10.16
CA ASP A 316 -11.36 13.43 -8.92
C ASP A 316 -9.89 13.05 -9.11
N LEU A 317 -9.61 11.95 -9.81
CA LEU A 317 -8.26 11.57 -10.22
C LEU A 317 -7.56 12.67 -11.04
N ARG A 318 -8.29 13.32 -11.94
CA ARG A 318 -7.74 14.42 -12.73
C ARG A 318 -7.40 15.62 -11.84
N LYS A 319 -8.28 15.98 -10.89
CA LYS A 319 -8.02 17.04 -9.90
C LYS A 319 -6.78 16.72 -9.06
N LEU A 320 -6.63 15.47 -8.63
CA LEU A 320 -5.45 14.97 -7.91
C LEU A 320 -4.16 15.22 -8.70
N ILE A 321 -4.10 14.79 -9.96
CA ILE A 321 -2.92 15.01 -10.81
C ILE A 321 -2.66 16.49 -11.05
N GLN A 322 -3.70 17.30 -11.29
CA GLN A 322 -3.56 18.73 -11.53
C GLN A 322 -3.03 19.49 -10.31
N LEU A 323 -3.47 19.13 -9.11
CA LEU A 323 -2.99 19.73 -7.87
C LEU A 323 -1.51 19.37 -7.64
N ALA A 324 -1.14 18.10 -7.83
CA ALA A 324 0.26 17.67 -7.78
C ALA A 324 1.15 18.41 -8.79
N GLU A 325 0.66 18.64 -10.01
CA GLU A 325 1.38 19.43 -11.02
C GLU A 325 1.55 20.91 -10.63
N LYS A 326 0.57 21.49 -9.93
CA LYS A 326 0.62 22.86 -9.45
C LYS A 326 1.69 22.99 -8.36
N ASP A 327 1.67 22.08 -7.38
CA ASP A 327 2.60 22.10 -6.25
C ASP A 327 4.04 21.84 -6.68
N LEU A 328 4.24 20.94 -7.65
CA LEU A 328 5.56 20.69 -8.22
C LEU A 328 6.13 21.90 -8.98
N LYS A 329 5.29 22.84 -9.45
CA LYS A 329 5.76 24.10 -10.08
C LYS A 329 6.17 25.14 -9.05
N SER A 330 5.61 25.10 -7.83
CA SER A 330 5.99 26.00 -6.74
C SER A 330 7.28 25.60 -6.02
N GLU A 331 7.68 24.32 -6.08
CA GLU A 331 8.96 23.88 -5.49
C GLU A 331 10.20 24.34 -6.27
N LYS A 332 11.25 24.78 -5.55
CA LYS A 332 12.54 25.16 -6.14
C LYS A 332 13.21 23.94 -6.79
N PRO A 333 13.71 24.03 -8.04
CA PRO A 333 13.99 22.84 -8.84
C PRO A 333 15.30 22.12 -8.47
N ARG A 334 15.20 20.86 -8.03
CA ARG A 334 16.21 19.82 -8.35
C ARG A 334 15.94 19.35 -9.79
N LYS A 335 16.67 19.92 -10.75
CA LYS A 335 16.31 20.02 -12.17
C LYS A 335 16.02 18.70 -12.93
N SER A 336 16.55 17.54 -12.52
CA SER A 336 16.38 16.28 -13.29
C SER A 336 15.18 15.44 -12.85
N LYS A 337 15.06 15.09 -11.56
CA LYS A 337 13.98 14.23 -11.05
C LYS A 337 12.59 14.88 -11.11
N SER A 338 12.51 16.19 -10.85
CA SER A 338 11.25 16.94 -10.95
C SER A 338 10.71 16.98 -12.39
N SER A 339 11.60 17.04 -13.39
CA SER A 339 11.23 17.01 -14.80
C SER A 339 10.56 15.70 -15.21
N GLU A 340 11.11 14.56 -14.78
CA GLU A 340 10.57 13.23 -15.11
C GLU A 340 9.20 12.98 -14.46
N ILE A 341 9.03 13.39 -13.19
CA ILE A 341 7.74 13.28 -12.51
C ILE A 341 6.69 14.14 -13.22
N LYS A 342 7.06 15.36 -13.62
CA LYS A 342 6.17 16.27 -14.35
C LYS A 342 5.71 15.72 -15.70
N THR A 343 6.58 15.03 -16.45
CA THR A 343 6.17 14.42 -17.72
C THR A 343 5.24 13.23 -17.50
N LYS A 344 5.47 12.43 -16.45
CA LYS A 344 4.57 11.35 -16.03
C LYS A 344 3.20 11.87 -15.62
N LEU A 345 3.12 12.91 -14.80
CA LEU A 345 1.87 13.54 -14.38
C LEU A 345 1.05 14.03 -15.58
N LYS A 346 1.68 14.76 -16.52
CA LYS A 346 0.99 15.23 -17.74
C LYS A 346 0.48 14.10 -18.62
N SER A 347 1.24 13.01 -18.71
CA SER A 347 0.84 11.82 -19.46
C SER A 347 -0.37 11.15 -18.80
N ALA A 348 -0.34 11.02 -17.46
CA ALA A 348 -1.44 10.47 -16.68
C ALA A 348 -2.70 11.35 -16.80
N GLU A 349 -2.59 12.67 -16.67
CA GLU A 349 -3.74 13.60 -16.81
C GLU A 349 -4.44 13.41 -18.15
N ARG A 350 -3.69 13.33 -19.26
CA ARG A 350 -4.25 13.11 -20.60
C ARG A 350 -4.93 11.76 -20.73
N LYS A 351 -4.34 10.70 -20.18
CA LYS A 351 -4.94 9.35 -20.17
C LYS A 351 -6.22 9.31 -19.37
N ILE A 352 -6.23 9.91 -18.18
CA ILE A 352 -7.42 10.01 -17.31
C ILE A 352 -8.52 10.78 -18.03
N TYR A 353 -8.20 11.92 -18.64
CA TYR A 353 -9.18 12.71 -19.39
C TYR A 353 -9.78 11.94 -20.57
N PHE A 354 -8.94 11.24 -21.34
CA PHE A 354 -9.40 10.39 -22.43
C PHE A 354 -10.29 9.24 -21.92
N MET A 355 -9.89 8.58 -20.82
CA MET A 355 -10.65 7.52 -20.18
C MET A 355 -12.02 8.01 -19.68
N MET A 356 -12.08 9.23 -19.13
CA MET A 356 -13.31 9.86 -18.67
C MET A 356 -14.30 10.07 -19.81
N CYS A 357 -13.84 10.61 -20.94
CA CYS A 357 -14.68 10.78 -22.13
C CYS A 357 -15.14 9.44 -22.69
N TRP A 358 -14.26 8.43 -22.70
CA TRP A 358 -14.59 7.09 -23.17
C TRP A 358 -15.60 6.37 -22.28
N ALA A 359 -15.46 6.47 -20.95
CA ALA A 359 -16.38 5.87 -20.00
C ALA A 359 -17.79 6.49 -20.13
N HIS A 360 -17.88 7.81 -20.33
CA HIS A 360 -19.18 8.46 -20.54
C HIS A 360 -19.95 7.93 -21.76
N GLU A 361 -19.24 7.54 -22.83
CA GLU A 361 -19.86 7.00 -24.05
C GLU A 361 -20.28 5.53 -23.97
N GLN A 362 -19.92 4.79 -22.91
CA GLN A 362 -20.23 3.36 -22.83
C GLN A 362 -21.66 3.08 -22.34
N PRO A 363 -22.29 1.99 -22.83
CA PRO A 363 -23.60 1.57 -22.33
C PRO A 363 -23.53 1.12 -20.87
N ARG A 364 -24.64 1.22 -20.15
CA ARG A 364 -24.70 0.92 -18.71
C ARG A 364 -24.31 -0.54 -18.40
N GLU A 365 -24.70 -1.45 -19.28
CA GLU A 365 -24.48 -2.89 -19.17
C GLU A 365 -22.99 -3.27 -19.27
N ALA A 366 -22.16 -2.40 -19.86
CA ALA A 366 -20.72 -2.62 -19.95
C ALA A 366 -20.08 -2.72 -18.57
N TRP A 367 -20.56 -1.93 -17.61
CA TRP A 367 -19.98 -1.87 -16.26
C TRP A 367 -20.34 -3.08 -15.42
N SER A 368 -21.59 -3.55 -15.48
CA SER A 368 -22.01 -4.79 -14.82
C SER A 368 -21.27 -6.00 -15.40
N SER A 369 -21.07 -6.02 -16.72
CA SER A 369 -20.29 -7.07 -17.39
C SER A 369 -18.83 -7.07 -16.95
N LEU A 370 -18.20 -5.89 -16.87
CA LEU A 370 -16.83 -5.75 -16.39
C LEU A 370 -16.70 -6.13 -14.90
N ALA A 371 -17.68 -5.74 -14.07
CA ALA A 371 -17.73 -6.12 -12.66
C ALA A 371 -17.76 -7.64 -12.47
N ALA A 372 -18.58 -8.36 -13.25
CA ALA A 372 -18.65 -9.81 -13.22
C ALA A 372 -17.32 -10.48 -13.62
N ILE A 373 -16.60 -9.91 -14.60
CA ILE A 373 -15.26 -10.40 -14.98
C ILE A 373 -14.27 -10.19 -13.83
N VAL A 374 -14.24 -8.99 -13.23
CA VAL A 374 -13.36 -8.68 -12.09
C VAL A 374 -13.67 -9.60 -10.90
N GLU A 375 -14.94 -9.86 -10.62
CA GLU A 375 -15.36 -10.77 -9.55
C GLU A 375 -14.94 -12.22 -9.83
N ALA A 376 -15.08 -12.70 -11.07
CA ALA A 376 -14.63 -14.03 -11.45
C ALA A 376 -13.11 -14.19 -11.29
N GLU A 377 -12.32 -13.20 -11.71
CA GLU A 377 -10.86 -13.24 -11.51
C GLU A 377 -10.48 -13.14 -10.03
N LYS A 378 -11.20 -12.34 -9.22
CA LYS A 378 -11.02 -12.31 -7.76
C LYS A 378 -11.21 -13.70 -7.15
N ASN A 379 -12.29 -14.40 -7.51
CA ASN A 379 -12.59 -15.72 -6.96
C ASN A 379 -11.50 -16.74 -7.36
N ARG A 380 -11.04 -16.71 -8.62
CA ARG A 380 -9.90 -17.53 -9.06
C ARG A 380 -8.63 -17.26 -8.26
N LEU A 381 -8.33 -15.99 -7.98
CA LEU A 381 -7.18 -15.59 -7.17
C LEU A 381 -7.29 -16.13 -5.74
N VAL A 382 -8.47 -16.00 -5.12
CA VAL A 382 -8.75 -16.49 -3.77
C VAL A 382 -8.62 -18.01 -3.70
N ASP A 383 -9.21 -18.75 -4.64
CA ASP A 383 -9.14 -20.22 -4.69
C ASP A 383 -7.70 -20.71 -4.85
N PHE A 384 -6.93 -20.04 -5.71
CA PHE A 384 -5.53 -20.34 -5.94
C PHE A 384 -4.66 -20.07 -4.70
N ILE A 385 -4.91 -18.96 -4.00
CA ILE A 385 -4.21 -18.62 -2.75
C ILE A 385 -4.55 -19.64 -1.66
N GLY A 386 -5.84 -19.97 -1.48
CA GLY A 386 -6.33 -20.95 -0.50
C GLY A 386 -5.80 -22.36 -0.75
N SER A 387 -5.69 -22.76 -2.01
CA SER A 387 -5.11 -24.04 -2.41
C SER A 387 -3.61 -24.13 -2.08
N LYS A 388 -2.87 -23.01 -2.13
CA LYS A 388 -1.43 -22.96 -1.84
C LYS A 388 -1.09 -22.74 -0.37
N THR A 389 -2.01 -22.30 0.47
CA THR A 389 -1.84 -22.24 1.93
C THR A 389 -2.10 -23.59 2.60
N SER A 390 -2.90 -24.46 1.98
CA SER A 390 -3.18 -25.81 2.47
C SER A 390 -2.01 -26.76 2.16
N ILE A 391 -1.25 -27.18 3.18
CA ILE A 391 -0.33 -28.33 3.06
C ILE A 391 -1.14 -29.59 3.40
N PRO A 392 -0.94 -30.74 2.72
CA PRO A 392 -1.53 -32.00 3.18
C PRO A 392 -1.02 -32.32 4.58
N GLU A 393 -1.90 -32.63 5.52
CA GLU A 393 -1.49 -33.27 6.77
C GLU A 393 -0.57 -34.45 6.43
N MET A 394 0.71 -34.35 6.81
CA MET A 394 1.57 -35.52 6.81
C MET A 394 0.95 -36.49 7.81
N LYS A 395 0.28 -37.53 7.30
CA LYS A 395 -0.13 -38.68 8.10
C LYS A 395 1.08 -39.10 8.94
N LYS A 396 0.96 -39.02 10.26
CA LYS A 396 1.93 -39.57 11.20
C LYS A 396 2.20 -41.02 10.77
N VAL A 397 3.35 -41.27 10.16
CA VAL A 397 3.90 -42.61 10.09
C VAL A 397 4.19 -42.98 11.52
N GLN A 398 3.38 -43.89 12.08
CA GLN A 398 3.69 -44.54 13.34
C GLN A 398 5.00 -45.30 13.14
N ASN A 399 6.09 -44.70 13.61
CA ASN A 399 7.38 -45.36 13.65
C ASN A 399 7.40 -46.17 14.96
N GLU A 400 7.05 -47.46 14.88
CA GLU A 400 7.31 -48.42 15.94
C GLU A 400 8.83 -48.66 16.03
N GLY A 401 9.52 -47.72 16.67
CA GLY A 401 10.93 -47.85 17.04
C GLY A 401 11.04 -48.26 18.51
N LYS A 402 11.53 -49.48 18.77
CA LYS A 402 11.82 -50.03 20.09
C LYS A 402 12.70 -49.07 20.92
N PRO A 403 12.44 -48.90 22.24
CA PRO A 403 13.29 -48.07 23.09
C PRO A 403 14.63 -48.78 23.35
N LEU A 404 15.72 -48.20 22.84
CA LEU A 404 17.07 -48.45 23.35
C LEU A 404 17.31 -47.46 24.49
N ILE A 405 17.06 -47.92 25.72
CA ILE A 405 17.75 -47.63 27.00
C ILE A 405 16.86 -48.22 28.11
N LYS A 406 17.39 -49.16 28.88
CA LYS A 406 16.85 -49.60 30.17
C LYS A 406 17.72 -48.99 31.27
N GLU A 407 17.10 -48.39 32.27
CA GLU A 407 17.73 -48.08 33.54
C GLU A 407 18.15 -49.40 34.21
N VAL A 408 19.34 -49.40 34.80
CA VAL A 408 19.88 -50.51 35.59
C VAL A 408 19.86 -50.05 37.05
N GLU A 409 19.24 -50.84 37.93
CA GLU A 409 19.43 -50.74 39.39
C GLU A 409 20.85 -51.18 39.79
#